data_AF-A0A5D2UB02-F1
#
_entry.id   AF-A0A5D2UB02-F1
#
_cell.length_a   1.000
_cell.length_b   1.000
_cell.length_c   1.000
_cell.angle_alpha   90.00
_cell.angle_beta   90.00
_cell.angle_gamma   90.00
#
_symmetry.space_group_name_H-M   'P 1'
#
loop_
_entity.id
_entity.type
_entity.pdbx_description
1 polymer ?
#
loop_
_entity_poly.entity_id
_entity_poly.type
_entity_poly.pdbx_seq_one_letter_code
_entity_poly.pdbx_strand_id
1 'polypeptide(L)'
;GNFLELITFLASYNDKVSKVVLDNAPRNAKYISHMIQKEILHILANKVRHKIHENIKDSKFCIIIDEAGDESKREKMAIVLRYIDEK
;
A
#
# COMPACT_ATOMS: atom_id res chain seq x y z
N GLY A 1 -7.56 -9.42 11.17
CA GLY A 1 -6.74 -9.42 9.94
C GLY A 1 -6.35 -7.99 9.63
N ASN A 2 -5.12 -7.75 9.18
CA ASN A 2 -4.48 -6.42 9.15
C ASN A 2 -5.35 -5.31 8.52
N PHE A 3 -6.08 -5.60 7.45
CA PHE A 3 -6.96 -4.62 6.81
C PHE A 3 -8.15 -4.21 7.69
N LEU A 4 -8.81 -5.17 8.35
CA LEU A 4 -9.95 -4.89 9.24
C LEU A 4 -9.52 -4.08 10.46
N GLU A 5 -8.34 -4.39 11.00
CA GLU A 5 -7.74 -3.67 12.12
C GLU A 5 -7.38 -2.23 11.73
N LEU A 6 -6.81 -2.03 10.53
CA LEU A 6 -6.55 -0.69 9.99
C LEU A 6 -7.83 0.12 9.79
N ILE A 7 -8.91 -0.48 9.27
CA ILE A 7 -10.20 0.20 9.11
C ILE A 7 -10.82 0.53 10.46
N THR A 8 -10.74 -0.38 11.44
CA THR A 8 -11.23 -0.15 12.80
C THR A 8 -10.46 0.98 13.49
N PHE A 9 -9.13 1.01 13.32
CA PHE A 9 -8.28 2.10 13.77
C PHE A 9 -8.66 3.42 13.11
N LEU A 10 -8.83 3.46 11.79
CA LEU A 10 -9.27 4.67 11.07
C LEU A 10 -10.65 5.15 11.52
N ALA A 11 -11.57 4.23 11.81
CA ALA A 11 -12.91 4.55 12.29
C ALA A 11 -12.90 5.14 13.71
N SER A 12 -11.92 4.80 14.55
CA SER A 12 -11.89 5.25 15.95
C SER A 12 -11.56 6.73 16.12
N TYR A 13 -10.92 7.36 15.13
CA TYR A 13 -10.53 8.78 15.19
C TYR A 13 -11.07 9.63 14.03
N ASN A 14 -11.81 9.05 13.08
CA ASN A 14 -12.39 9.78 11.95
C ASN A 14 -13.90 9.51 11.82
N ASP A 15 -14.70 10.47 12.27
CA ASP A 15 -16.17 10.40 12.23
C ASP A 15 -16.75 10.18 10.83
N LYS A 16 -16.10 10.71 9.79
CA LYS A 16 -16.55 10.51 8.40
C LYS A 16 -16.36 9.06 7.97
N VAL A 17 -15.23 8.46 8.36
CA VAL A 17 -14.92 7.05 8.07
C VAL A 17 -15.83 6.15 8.90
N SER A 18 -15.98 6.41 10.19
CA SER A 18 -16.84 5.64 11.10
C SER A 18 -18.28 5.47 10.57
N LYS A 19 -18.84 6.51 9.95
CA LYS A 19 -20.20 6.51 9.39
C LYS A 19 -20.39 5.64 8.15
N VAL A 20 -19.32 5.19 7.49
CA VAL A 20 -19.40 4.52 6.17
C VAL A 20 -18.69 3.17 6.12
N VAL A 21 -18.14 2.69 7.23
CA VAL A 21 -17.39 1.43 7.32
C VAL A 21 -18.06 0.44 8.29
N LEU A 22 -17.60 -0.81 8.26
CA LEU A 22 -18.09 -1.90 9.12
C LEU A 22 -19.62 -2.03 9.07
N ASP A 23 -20.29 -1.97 10.21
CA ASP A 23 -21.74 -2.12 10.35
C ASP A 23 -22.54 -0.91 9.87
N ASN A 24 -21.88 0.25 9.71
CA ASN A 24 -22.51 1.47 9.20
C ASN A 24 -22.51 1.55 7.65
N ALA A 25 -21.86 0.59 6.98
CA ALA A 25 -21.77 0.57 5.52
C ALA A 25 -23.11 0.14 4.87
N PRO A 26 -23.58 0.83 3.81
CA PRO A 26 -24.86 0.51 3.20
C PRO A 26 -24.82 -0.81 2.41
N ARG A 27 -25.70 -1.76 2.76
CA ARG A 27 -25.95 -3.03 2.05
C ARG A 27 -24.66 -3.77 1.62
N ASN A 28 -24.34 -3.72 0.34
CA ASN A 28 -23.23 -4.44 -0.30
C ASN A 28 -21.95 -3.60 -0.45
N ALA A 29 -21.97 -2.33 -0.05
CA ALA A 29 -20.82 -1.42 -0.12
C ALA A 29 -19.83 -1.68 1.02
N LYS A 30 -19.42 -2.95 1.20
CA LYS A 30 -18.48 -3.33 2.24
C LYS A 30 -17.08 -3.18 1.71
N TYR A 31 -16.31 -2.23 2.26
CA TYR A 31 -14.86 -2.14 2.08
C TYR A 31 -14.12 -3.44 2.46
N ILE A 32 -14.80 -4.34 3.17
CA ILE A 32 -14.33 -5.65 3.58
C ILE A 32 -14.42 -6.68 2.43
N SER A 33 -15.14 -6.40 1.33
CA SER A 33 -15.20 -7.33 0.20
C SER A 33 -13.82 -7.51 -0.44
N HIS A 34 -13.47 -8.74 -0.80
CA HIS A 34 -12.18 -9.06 -1.39
C HIS A 34 -11.89 -8.27 -2.68
N MET A 35 -12.90 -8.03 -3.51
CA MET A 35 -12.78 -7.24 -4.73
C MET A 35 -12.43 -5.78 -4.41
N ILE A 36 -13.17 -5.16 -3.48
CA ILE A 36 -12.95 -3.77 -3.09
C ILE A 36 -11.60 -3.59 -2.38
N GLN A 37 -11.20 -4.54 -1.53
CA GLN A 37 -9.87 -4.51 -0.91
C GLN A 37 -8.74 -4.52 -1.95
N LYS A 38 -8.88 -5.34 -3.00
CA LYS A 38 -7.91 -5.38 -4.10
C LYS A 38 -7.87 -4.08 -4.91
N GLU A 39 -9.02 -3.47 -5.18
CA GLU A 39 -9.10 -2.18 -5.85
C GLU A 39 -8.44 -1.06 -5.04
N ILE A 40 -8.73 -0.99 -3.73
CA ILE A 40 -8.09 -0.02 -2.83
C ILE A 40 -6.59 -0.23 -2.80
N LEU A 41 -6.14 -1.48 -2.64
CA LEU A 41 -4.72 -1.80 -2.64
C LEU A 41 -4.05 -1.38 -3.95
N HIS A 42 -4.71 -1.60 -5.10
CA HIS A 42 -4.21 -1.19 -6.40
C HIS A 42 -4.09 0.34 -6.51
N ILE A 43 -5.12 1.08 -6.12
CA ILE A 43 -5.13 2.55 -6.12
C ILE A 43 -4.01 3.09 -5.22
N LEU A 44 -3.87 2.57 -4.00
CA LEU A 44 -2.82 2.98 -3.06
C LEU A 44 -1.43 2.69 -3.62
N ALA A 45 -1.22 1.49 -4.17
CA ALA A 45 0.05 1.12 -4.79
C ALA A 45 0.40 2.05 -5.96
N ASN A 46 -0.59 2.42 -6.78
CA ASN A 46 -0.38 3.37 -7.88
C ASN A 46 -0.05 4.78 -7.37
N LYS A 47 -0.72 5.27 -6.32
CA LYS A 47 -0.40 6.57 -5.70
C LYS A 47 1.02 6.61 -5.16
N VAL A 48 1.44 5.56 -4.45
CA VAL A 48 2.80 5.45 -3.91
C VAL A 48 3.83 5.42 -5.05
N ARG A 49 3.61 4.61 -6.09
CA ARG A 49 4.50 4.57 -7.27
C ARG A 49 4.58 5.91 -7.98
N HIS A 50 3.46 6.59 -8.17
CA HIS A 50 3.44 7.91 -8.80
C HIS A 50 4.21 8.92 -7.97
N LYS A 51 4.03 8.92 -6.64
CA LYS A 51 4.76 9.83 -5.75
C LYS A 51 6.27 9.56 -5.75
N ILE A 52 6.69 8.29 -5.74
CA ILE A 52 8.11 7.92 -5.87
C ILE A 52 8.65 8.38 -7.22
N HIS A 53 7.91 8.17 -8.30
CA HIS A 53 8.31 8.61 -9.63
C HIS A 53 8.47 10.13 -9.72
N GLU A 54 7.53 10.90 -9.17
CA GLU A 54 7.62 12.37 -9.10
C GLU A 54 8.83 12.84 -8.29
N ASN A 55 9.15 12.17 -7.19
CA ASN A 55 10.32 12.52 -6.37
C ASN A 55 11.64 12.19 -7.07
N ILE A 56 11.69 11.13 -7.87
CA ILE A 56 12.90 10.75 -8.61
C ILE A 56 13.07 11.62 -9.84
N LYS A 57 12.00 11.83 -10.62
CA LYS A 57 11.92 12.59 -11.87
C LYS A 57 13.26 12.76 -12.60
N ASP A 58 13.95 13.89 -12.37
CA ASP A 58 15.19 14.29 -13.05
C ASP A 58 16.46 14.01 -12.21
N SER A 59 16.31 13.49 -11.00
CA SER A 59 17.39 13.14 -10.06
C SER A 59 18.13 11.88 -10.49
N LYS A 60 19.40 11.83 -10.09
CA LYS A 60 20.23 10.63 -10.23
C LYS A 60 19.71 9.54 -9.29
N PHE A 61 19.46 8.36 -9.86
CA PHE A 61 19.04 7.19 -9.10
C PHE A 61 19.97 6.00 -9.34
N CYS A 62 19.93 5.05 -8.42
CA CYS A 62 20.62 3.77 -8.45
C CYS A 62 19.61 2.66 -8.11
N ILE A 63 19.70 1.54 -8.83
CA ILE A 63 18.95 0.31 -8.52
C ILE A 63 19.96 -0.71 -8.00
N ILE A 64 19.67 -1.27 -6.82
CA ILE A 64 20.43 -2.37 -6.24
C ILE A 64 19.51 -3.59 -6.26
N ILE A 65 20.04 -4.69 -6.80
CA ILE A 65 19.36 -5.97 -6.85
C ILE A 65 20.17 -6.92 -5.99
N ASP A 66 19.50 -7.55 -5.02
CA ASP A 66 20.08 -8.56 -4.16
C ASP A 66 19.23 -9.84 -4.24
N GLU A 67 19.88 -10.99 -4.22
CA GLU A 67 19.24 -12.28 -4.33
C GLU A 67 19.71 -13.20 -3.22
N ALA A 68 18.76 -13.76 -2.48
CA ALA A 68 19.03 -14.67 -1.38
C ALA A 68 18.06 -15.86 -1.40
N GLY A 69 18.57 -17.06 -1.16
CA GLY A 69 17.75 -18.24 -0.95
C GLY A 69 17.15 -18.26 0.45
N ASP A 70 15.86 -18.58 0.58
CA ASP A 70 15.24 -18.80 1.89
C ASP A 70 15.32 -20.28 2.34
N GLU A 71 14.88 -20.56 3.56
CA GLU A 71 14.87 -21.93 4.14
C GLU A 71 14.07 -22.94 3.29
N SER A 72 13.15 -22.47 2.44
CA SER A 72 12.38 -23.29 1.52
C SER A 72 13.07 -23.52 0.17
N LYS A 73 14.35 -23.12 0.05
CA LYS A 73 15.16 -23.13 -1.18
C LYS A 73 14.53 -22.31 -2.31
N ARG A 74 13.72 -21.30 -1.96
CA ARG A 74 13.19 -20.34 -2.92
C ARG A 74 14.09 -19.13 -2.96
N GLU A 75 14.48 -18.75 -4.17
CA GLU A 75 15.18 -17.49 -4.41
C GLU A 75 14.22 -16.33 -4.16
N LYS A 76 14.68 -15.37 -3.35
CA LYS A 76 14.03 -14.09 -3.11
C LYS A 76 14.90 -12.99 -3.66
N MET A 77 14.29 -12.11 -4.45
CA MET A 77 14.95 -10.94 -5.01
C MET A 77 14.45 -9.67 -4.32
N ALA A 78 15.38 -8.90 -3.76
CA ALA A 78 15.12 -7.57 -3.25
C ALA A 78 15.58 -6.54 -4.28
N ILE A 79 14.69 -5.62 -4.63
CA ILE A 79 14.99 -4.48 -5.49
C ILE A 79 14.94 -3.22 -4.64
N VAL A 80 16.05 -2.52 -4.54
CA VAL A 80 16.18 -1.27 -3.78
C VAL A 80 16.44 -0.12 -4.74
N LEU A 81 15.56 0.87 -4.71
CA LEU A 81 15.69 2.11 -5.47
C LEU A 81 16.22 3.21 -4.55
N ARG A 82 17.40 3.78 -4.88
CA ARG A 82 18.01 4.91 -4.16
C ARG A 82 18.04 6.12 -5.08
N TYR A 83 17.66 7.28 -4.58
CA TYR A 83 17.73 8.55 -5.29
C TYR A 83 18.23 9.65 -4.34
N ILE A 84 18.74 10.74 -4.89
CA ILE A 84 19.12 11.93 -4.14
C ILE A 84 17.92 12.86 -4.12
N ASP A 85 17.48 13.27 -2.93
CA ASP A 85 16.42 14.26 -2.78
C ASP A 85 16.99 15.66 -3.08
N GLU A 86 16.43 16.34 -4.06
CA GLU A 86 16.76 17.73 -4.36
C GLU A 86 15.95 18.62 -3.41
N LYS A 87 16.56 19.00 -2.29
CA LYS A 87 15.98 19.98 -1.36
C LYS A 87 15.78 21.34 -1.99
#